data_AF-A0A1J0VKW6-F1
#
_entry.id   AF-A0A1J0VKW6-F1
#
_cell.length_a   1.000
_cell.length_b   1.000
_cell.length_c   1.000
_cell.angle_alpha   90.00
_cell.angle_beta   90.00
_cell.angle_gamma   90.00
#
_symmetry.space_group_name_H-M   'P 1'
#
loop_
_entity.id
_entity.type
_entity.pdbx_description
1 polymer ?
#
loop_
_entity_poly.entity_id
_entity_poly.type
_entity_poly.pdbx_seq_one_letter_code
_entity_poly.pdbx_strand_id
1 'polypeptide(L)' 'MAAFIAAEDELLNRAVYPLNWPHEAPDRPFSTDDAHRAMQRHAGCPANACARKRAAQKVLVDAGHVVPDPRNSRNLG' A
#
# COMPACT_ATOMS: atom_id res chain seq x y z
N MET A 1 -34.32 -11.86 8.27
CA MET A 1 -33.48 -10.65 8.10
C MET A 1 -32.17 -10.67 8.90
N ALA A 2 -32.02 -11.46 9.97
CA ALA A 2 -30.76 -11.55 10.72
C ALA A 2 -29.71 -12.52 10.13
N ALA A 3 -30.10 -13.43 9.22
CA ALA A 3 -29.21 -14.41 8.63
C ALA A 3 -28.35 -13.87 7.47
N PHE A 4 -28.77 -12.79 6.81
CA PHE A 4 -28.02 -12.20 5.69
C PHE A 4 -26.83 -11.35 6.16
N ILE A 5 -26.91 -10.75 7.36
CA ILE A 5 -25.88 -9.86 7.89
C ILE A 5 -24.69 -10.64 8.47
N ALA A 6 -24.92 -11.83 9.05
CA ALA A 6 -23.85 -12.67 9.61
C ALA A 6 -22.91 -13.25 8.55
N ALA A 7 -23.42 -13.56 7.35
CA ALA A 7 -22.59 -14.07 6.25
C ALA A 7 -21.68 -12.99 5.65
N GLU A 8 -22.12 -11.72 5.65
CA GLU A 8 -21.29 -10.60 5.17
C GLU A 8 -20.20 -10.21 6.18
N ASP A 9 -20.45 -10.32 7.49
CA ASP A 9 -19.46 -10.06 8.53
C ASP A 9 -18.30 -11.08 8.50
N GLU A 10 -18.57 -12.32 8.10
CA GLU A 10 -17.54 -13.35 7.92
C GLU A 10 -16.76 -13.18 6.60
N LEU A 11 -17.37 -12.61 5.56
CA LEU A 11 -16.69 -12.15 4.34
C LEU A 11 -15.92 -10.83 4.52
N LEU A 12 -16.33 -10.02 5.50
CA LEU A 12 -15.64 -8.80 5.94
C LEU A 12 -14.66 -9.06 7.09
N ASN A 13 -14.55 -10.32 7.55
CA ASN A 13 -13.58 -10.70 8.56
C ASN A 13 -12.16 -10.43 8.02
N ARG A 14 -11.46 -9.53 8.71
CA ARG A 14 -10.07 -9.15 8.43
C ARG A 14 -9.10 -10.33 8.43
N ALA A 15 -9.52 -11.49 8.95
CA ALA A 15 -8.80 -12.75 8.93
C ALA A 15 -8.97 -13.58 7.64
N VAL A 16 -9.98 -13.29 6.81
CA VAL A 16 -10.17 -13.90 5.46
C VAL A 16 -9.54 -13.03 4.36
N TYR A 17 -8.99 -11.85 4.70
CA TYR A 17 -8.02 -11.17 3.85
C TYR A 17 -6.68 -11.89 4.00
N PRO A 18 -6.21 -12.61 2.97
CA PRO A 18 -5.18 -13.61 3.15
C PRO A 18 -3.87 -12.93 3.51
N LEU A 19 -3.19 -13.45 4.53
CA LEU A 19 -1.73 -13.42 4.61
C LEU A 19 -1.12 -12.02 4.37
N ASN A 20 -1.44 -11.10 5.28
CA ASN A 20 -0.62 -9.93 5.56
C ASN A 20 -0.28 -9.13 4.29
N TRP A 21 -1.30 -8.49 3.73
CA TRP A 21 -1.20 -7.22 2.99
C TRP A 21 0.22 -6.94 2.47
N PRO A 22 0.56 -7.36 1.24
CA PRO A 22 1.94 -7.73 0.94
C PRO A 22 2.87 -6.52 1.06
N HIS A 23 3.98 -6.70 1.77
CA HIS A 23 5.00 -5.66 1.95
C HIS A 23 6.12 -5.75 0.91
N GLU A 24 6.17 -6.85 0.17
CA GLU A 24 7.12 -7.11 -0.91
C GLU A 24 6.97 -6.10 -2.05
N ALA A 25 8.05 -5.87 -2.80
CA ALA A 25 7.97 -5.06 -4.01
C ALA A 25 6.95 -5.67 -5.00
N PRO A 26 6.22 -4.86 -5.77
CA PRO A 26 5.44 -5.41 -6.86
C PRO A 26 6.37 -5.95 -7.96
N ASP A 27 5.97 -7.03 -8.64
CA ASP A 27 6.74 -7.60 -9.76
C ASP A 27 6.91 -6.62 -10.93
N ARG A 28 6.00 -5.64 -11.01
CA ARG A 28 6.00 -4.59 -12.03
C ARG A 28 5.80 -3.23 -11.36
N PRO A 29 6.34 -2.14 -11.94
CA PRO A 29 6.05 -0.79 -11.46
C PRO A 29 4.54 -0.52 -11.41
N PHE A 30 4.10 0.24 -10.41
CA PHE A 30 2.71 0.68 -10.33
C PHE A 30 2.36 1.65 -11.46
N SER A 31 1.08 1.69 -11.81
CA SER A 31 0.49 2.89 -12.41
C SER A 31 0.47 4.02 -11.38
N THR A 32 0.36 5.28 -11.81
CA THR A 32 0.26 6.43 -10.88
C THR A 32 -0.95 6.29 -9.94
N ASP A 33 -2.10 5.85 -10.46
CA ASP A 33 -3.31 5.65 -9.66
C ASP A 33 -3.14 4.53 -8.62
N ASP A 34 -2.53 3.40 -9.01
CA ASP A 34 -2.27 2.30 -8.08
C ASP A 34 -1.22 2.68 -7.04
N ALA A 35 -0.25 3.52 -7.40
CA ALA A 35 0.73 4.05 -6.47
C ALA A 35 0.05 4.94 -5.40
N HIS A 36 -0.92 5.78 -5.79
CA HIS A 36 -1.72 6.53 -4.82
C HIS A 36 -2.52 5.61 -3.89
N ARG A 37 -3.20 4.60 -4.45
CA ARG A 37 -3.94 3.61 -3.63
C ARG A 37 -3.00 2.87 -2.68
N ALA A 38 -1.83 2.45 -3.14
CA ALA A 38 -0.83 1.78 -2.32
C ALA A 38 -0.32 2.69 -1.18
N MET A 39 -0.07 3.97 -1.45
CA MET A 39 0.35 4.94 -0.43
C MET A 39 -0.72 5.16 0.65
N GLN A 40 -2.00 5.25 0.25
CA GLN A 40 -3.13 5.35 1.21
C GLN A 40 -3.25 4.09 2.06
N ARG A 41 -3.17 2.93 1.40
CA ARG A 41 -3.25 1.61 2.03
C ARG A 41 -2.11 1.33 3.00
N HIS A 42 -0.91 1.82 2.69
CA HIS A 42 0.29 1.64 3.50
C HIS A 42 0.69 2.92 4.25
N ALA A 43 -0.27 3.80 4.54
CA ALA A 43 0.00 5.07 5.24
C ALA A 43 0.73 4.84 6.57
N GLY A 44 0.31 3.83 7.34
CA GLY A 44 0.92 3.44 8.62
C GLY A 44 2.22 2.63 8.53
N CYS A 45 2.64 2.20 7.34
CA CYS A 45 3.89 1.45 7.19
C CYS A 45 5.09 2.40 7.16
N PRO A 46 6.20 2.08 7.85
CA PRO A 46 7.44 2.83 7.67
C PRO A 46 8.06 2.50 6.30
N ALA A 47 8.52 3.53 5.58
CA ALA A 47 9.00 3.38 4.19
C ALA A 47 10.27 2.51 4.05
N ASN A 48 11.07 2.42 5.13
CA ASN A 48 12.24 1.55 5.18
C ASN A 48 11.89 0.06 5.28
N ALA A 49 10.74 -0.30 5.86
CA ALA A 49 10.33 -1.70 6.05
C ALA A 49 9.28 -2.18 5.03
N CYS A 50 8.72 -1.30 4.20
CA CYS A 50 7.71 -1.65 3.21
C CYS A 50 8.21 -1.38 1.78
N ALA A 51 8.69 -2.44 1.11
CA ALA A 51 9.14 -2.35 -0.27
C ALA A 51 8.01 -1.94 -1.23
N ARG A 52 6.77 -2.38 -0.96
CA ARG A 52 5.58 -1.95 -1.73
C ARG A 52 5.36 -0.44 -1.64
N LYS A 53 5.44 0.15 -0.44
CA LYS A 53 5.30 1.60 -0.22
C LYS A 53 6.41 2.38 -0.93
N ARG A 54 7.65 1.86 -0.85
CA ARG A 54 8.79 2.47 -1.54
C ARG A 54 8.63 2.48 -3.04
N ALA A 55 8.20 1.37 -3.63
CA ALA A 55 7.93 1.27 -5.07
C ALA A 55 6.85 2.27 -5.50
N ALA A 56 5.76 2.39 -4.73
CA ALA A 56 4.70 3.36 -4.98
C ALA A 56 5.22 4.81 -4.86
N GLN A 57 5.98 5.11 -3.81
CA GLN A 57 6.57 6.43 -3.62
C GLN A 57 7.49 6.79 -4.78
N LYS A 58 8.33 5.87 -5.23
CA LYS A 58 9.22 6.08 -6.38
C LYS A 58 8.43 6.47 -7.64
N VAL A 59 7.36 5.73 -7.97
CA VAL A 59 6.49 6.07 -9.12
C VAL A 59 5.93 7.49 -9.01
N LEU A 60 5.44 7.88 -7.83
CA LEU A 60 4.87 9.22 -7.64
C LEU A 60 5.92 10.33 -7.67
N VAL A 61 7.15 10.06 -7.24
CA VAL A 61 8.28 10.99 -7.37
C VAL A 61 8.68 11.15 -8.83
N ASP A 62 8.86 10.03 -9.54
CA ASP A 62 9.24 10.02 -10.96
C ASP A 62 8.16 10.70 -11.83
N ALA A 63 6.89 10.60 -11.44
CA ALA A 63 5.77 11.28 -12.09
C ALA A 63 5.56 12.74 -11.62
N GLY A 64 6.33 13.23 -10.65
CA GLY A 64 6.25 14.62 -10.15
C GLY A 64 5.08 14.93 -9.20
N HIS A 65 4.39 13.91 -8.68
CA HIS A 65 3.26 14.07 -7.76
C HIS A 65 3.68 14.18 -6.29
N VAL A 66 4.88 13.72 -5.93
CA VAL A 66 5.39 13.74 -4.55
C VAL A 66 6.80 14.29 -4.53
N VAL A 67 7.04 15.27 -3.66
CA VAL A 67 8.39 15.69 -3.28
C VAL A 67 8.78 14.93 -2.00
N PRO A 68 9.82 14.08 -2.03
CA PRO A 68 10.24 13.37 -0.83
C PRO A 68 10.82 14.34 0.19
N ASP A 69 10.45 14.18 1.46
CA ASP A 69 11.10 14.93 2.55
C ASP A 69 12.59 14.54 2.60
N PRO A 70 13.54 15.50 2.52
CA PRO A 70 14.97 15.22 2.56
C PRO A 70 15.44 14.52 3.85
N ARG A 71 14.67 14.57 4.94
CA ARG A 71 14.94 13.80 6.17
C ARG A 71 14.62 12.31 6.02
N ASN A 72 13.78 11.95 5.04
CA ASN A 72 13.31 10.58 4.78
C ASN A 72 13.67 10.08 3.36
N SER A 73 14.50 10.83 2.62
CA SER A 73 14.87 10.53 1.22
C SER A 73 15.88 9.40 1.07
N ARG A 74 16.53 8.94 2.15
CA ARG A 74 17.48 7.81 2.14
C ARG A 74 16.88 6.49 1.64
N ASN A 75 15.55 6.39 1.57
CA ASN A 75 14.83 5.18 1.18
C ASN A 75 14.48 5.14 -0.32
N LEU A 76 15.05 6.02 -1.17
CA LEU A 76 14.73 6.09 -2.61
C LEU A 76 15.78 5.46 -3.53
N GLY A 77 16.86 4.90 -2.96
CA GLY A 77 17.93 4.20 -3.67
C GLY A 77 17.61 2.75 -3.96
#